data_AF-A0A454VXV7-F1
#
_entry.id   AF-A0A454VXV7-F1
#
_cell.length_a   1.000
_cell.length_b   1.000
_cell.length_c   1.000
_cell.angle_alpha   90.00
_cell.angle_beta   90.00
_cell.angle_gamma   90.00
#
_symmetry.space_group_name_H-M   'P 1'
#
loop_
_entity.id
_entity.type
_entity.pdbx_description
1 polymer ?
#
loop_
_entity_poly.entity_id
_entity_poly.type
_entity_poly.pdbx_seq_one_letter_code
_entity_poly.pdbx_strand_id
1 'polypeptide(L)'
;RSVQVSRQVNGGAICVGSCAVYRRTALEENGGTTLIEHSEDVHTGFDLSSLGWRLVYVPVAVSAGVCPDSVPAFVNQQYRWCTGSMSLLTSRKFWSVRLPFTTRLCYVSGFLYYLHTALFTFAAPLVPVALLLLSPGLLRAAPILLLVPGIVYAMLVFPLWHRAPYRLEAWAARMMYGWAHAFAIWDAVRGQRQQWRPTGANTAKGGRTRRFWWGMWGWSGGTAALWVGAALWRAATLDAADFALVLGSGL
;
A
#
# COMPACT_ATOMS: atom_id res chain seq x y z
N ARG A 1 -13.67 -4.61 3.20
CA ARG A 1 -13.96 -5.73 4.14
C ARG A 1 -13.70 -7.11 3.51
N SER A 2 -13.72 -7.26 2.18
CA SER A 2 -13.54 -8.54 1.47
C SER A 2 -12.20 -9.25 1.72
N VAL A 3 -11.10 -8.51 1.85
CA VAL A 3 -9.75 -9.11 1.95
C VAL A 3 -9.58 -10.03 3.16
N GLN A 4 -9.88 -9.56 4.37
CA GLN A 4 -9.73 -10.39 5.58
C GLN A 4 -10.76 -11.53 5.65
N VAL A 5 -11.96 -11.34 5.11
CA VAL A 5 -12.95 -12.41 4.98
C VAL A 5 -12.45 -13.51 4.04
N SER A 6 -11.87 -13.14 2.89
CA SER A 6 -11.28 -14.11 1.96
C SER A 6 -10.08 -14.86 2.58
N ARG A 7 -9.22 -14.13 3.31
CA ARG A 7 -8.11 -14.74 4.07
C ARG A 7 -8.59 -15.74 5.12
N GLN A 8 -9.66 -15.40 5.86
CA GLN A 8 -10.26 -16.27 6.87
C GLN A 8 -10.69 -17.62 6.29
N VAL A 9 -11.32 -17.63 5.12
CA VAL A 9 -11.76 -18.87 4.44
C VAL A 9 -10.56 -19.79 4.13
N ASN A 10 -9.37 -19.22 3.93
CA ASN A 10 -8.13 -19.94 3.63
C ASN A 10 -7.24 -20.15 4.87
N GLY A 11 -7.77 -19.95 6.09
CA GLY A 11 -7.02 -20.08 7.34
C GLY A 11 -5.89 -19.05 7.51
N GLY A 12 -5.86 -18.00 6.69
CA GLY A 12 -4.82 -16.98 6.63
C GLY A 12 -5.20 -15.66 7.27
N ALA A 13 -6.11 -15.66 8.25
CA ALA A 13 -6.44 -14.47 9.01
C ALA A 13 -5.19 -13.91 9.71
N ILE A 14 -5.04 -12.59 9.67
CA ILE A 14 -3.87 -11.89 10.22
C ILE A 14 -4.32 -11.10 11.44
N CYS A 15 -3.61 -11.24 12.55
CA CYS A 15 -3.80 -10.38 13.70
C CYS A 15 -3.23 -8.99 13.42
N VAL A 16 -4.04 -7.95 13.65
CA VAL A 16 -3.74 -6.54 13.31
C VAL A 16 -3.69 -5.64 14.56
N GLY A 17 -3.41 -6.26 15.71
CA GLY A 17 -3.13 -5.61 16.97
C GLY A 17 -4.38 -5.30 17.76
N SER A 18 -5.02 -4.18 17.46
CA SER A 18 -6.21 -3.74 18.19
C SER A 18 -7.46 -4.55 17.81
N CYS A 19 -8.44 -4.59 18.73
CA CYS A 19 -9.69 -5.34 18.56
C CYS A 19 -9.48 -6.86 18.37
N ALA A 20 -8.41 -7.39 18.95
CA ALA A 20 -8.11 -8.81 18.99
C ALA A 20 -8.34 -9.37 20.39
N VAL A 21 -8.83 -10.61 20.46
CA VAL A 21 -8.96 -11.37 21.71
C VAL A 21 -8.06 -12.60 21.60
N TYR A 22 -7.23 -12.80 22.62
CA TYR A 22 -6.32 -13.93 22.69
C TYR A 22 -6.78 -14.90 23.75
N ARG A 23 -6.70 -16.20 23.45
CA ARG A 23 -6.82 -17.20 24.50
C ARG A 23 -5.56 -17.14 25.36
N ARG A 24 -5.72 -16.98 26.67
CA ARG A 24 -4.60 -16.87 27.61
C ARG A 24 -3.63 -18.05 27.51
N THR A 25 -4.14 -19.28 27.47
CA THR A 25 -3.31 -20.49 27.35
C THR A 25 -2.46 -20.51 26.08
N ALA A 26 -2.97 -19.93 24.98
CA ALA A 26 -2.23 -19.85 23.72
C ALA A 26 -1.07 -18.85 23.83
N LEU A 27 -1.28 -17.72 24.51
CA LEU A 27 -0.20 -16.78 24.80
C LEU A 27 0.81 -17.37 25.77
N GLU A 28 0.38 -18.07 26.81
CA GLU A 28 1.28 -18.74 27.76
C GLU A 28 2.19 -19.76 27.06
N GLU A 29 1.64 -20.55 26.14
CA GLU A 29 2.42 -21.48 25.31
C GLU A 29 3.45 -20.77 24.41
N ASN A 30 3.09 -19.60 23.86
CA ASN A 30 4.00 -18.77 23.08
C ASN A 30 5.04 -17.99 23.91
N GLY A 31 4.92 -17.99 25.25
CA GLY A 31 5.73 -17.14 26.13
C GLY A 31 5.30 -15.67 26.16
N GLY A 32 4.04 -15.39 25.83
CA GLY A 32 3.43 -14.06 25.76
C GLY A 32 3.23 -13.56 24.33
N THR A 33 3.13 -12.24 24.18
CA THR A 33 3.21 -11.60 22.86
C THR A 33 4.64 -11.67 22.34
N THR A 34 4.81 -11.86 21.03
CA THR A 34 6.14 -11.96 20.42
C THR A 34 6.95 -10.70 20.69
N LEU A 35 8.11 -10.88 21.33
CA LEU A 35 9.00 -9.79 21.69
C LEU A 35 9.79 -9.33 20.47
N ILE A 36 9.21 -8.35 19.76
CA ILE A 36 9.80 -7.69 18.60
C ILE A 36 9.57 -6.19 18.70
N GLU A 37 10.49 -5.41 18.14
CA GLU A 37 10.44 -3.94 18.23
C GLU A 37 9.19 -3.34 17.57
N HIS A 38 8.63 -4.00 16.56
CA HIS A 38 7.48 -3.48 15.82
C HIS A 38 6.60 -4.59 15.25
N SER A 39 5.31 -4.29 15.08
CA SER A 39 4.33 -5.23 14.49
C SER A 39 4.29 -6.57 15.23
N GLU A 40 4.33 -6.48 16.56
CA GLU A 40 4.26 -7.62 17.47
C GLU A 40 2.98 -8.42 17.25
N ASP A 41 1.91 -7.75 16.82
CA ASP A 41 0.61 -8.31 16.51
C ASP A 41 0.65 -9.36 15.40
N VAL A 42 1.20 -9.01 14.24
CA VAL A 42 1.30 -9.90 13.08
C VAL A 42 2.22 -11.07 13.39
N HIS A 43 3.32 -10.82 14.11
CA HIS A 43 4.26 -11.85 14.54
C HIS A 43 3.64 -12.78 15.58
N THR A 44 2.97 -12.26 16.61
CA THR A 44 2.24 -13.06 17.61
C THR A 44 1.18 -13.93 16.93
N GLY A 45 0.42 -13.37 16.00
CA GLY A 45 -0.57 -14.12 15.23
C GLY A 45 0.05 -15.25 14.40
N PHE A 46 1.17 -14.99 13.74
CA PHE A 46 1.91 -16.01 12.99
C PHE A 46 2.46 -17.11 13.91
N ASP A 47 2.98 -16.74 15.07
CA ASP A 47 3.60 -17.64 16.03
C ASP A 47 2.56 -18.59 16.64
N LEU A 48 1.41 -18.06 17.04
CA LEU A 48 0.28 -18.85 17.48
C LEU A 48 -0.19 -19.83 16.39
N SER A 49 -0.26 -19.38 15.13
CA SER A 49 -0.58 -20.25 14.00
C SER A 49 0.46 -21.37 13.83
N SER A 50 1.74 -21.07 14.02
CA SER A 50 2.83 -22.06 13.96
C SER A 50 2.77 -23.10 15.10
N LEU A 51 2.18 -22.74 16.23
CA LEU A 51 1.90 -23.62 17.38
C LEU A 51 0.58 -24.42 17.21
N GLY A 52 -0.12 -24.26 16.08
CA GLY A 52 -1.37 -24.97 15.79
C GLY A 52 -2.63 -24.27 16.29
N TRP A 53 -2.53 -23.06 16.86
CA TRP A 53 -3.69 -22.27 17.21
C TRP A 53 -4.34 -21.65 15.99
N ARG A 54 -5.68 -21.61 15.99
CA ARG A 54 -6.45 -21.03 14.88
C ARG A 54 -6.72 -19.55 15.11
N LEU A 55 -6.37 -18.73 14.12
CA LEU A 55 -6.79 -17.33 14.05
C LEU A 55 -8.15 -17.23 13.37
N VAL A 56 -9.05 -16.42 13.94
CA VAL A 56 -10.41 -16.22 13.42
C VAL A 56 -10.69 -14.73 13.28
N TYR A 57 -10.97 -14.29 12.05
CA TYR A 57 -11.48 -12.96 11.76
C TYR A 57 -13.01 -12.94 11.82
N VAL A 58 -13.55 -12.03 12.65
CA VAL A 58 -14.98 -11.78 12.77
C VAL A 58 -15.30 -10.45 12.09
N PRO A 59 -16.12 -10.42 11.02
CA PRO A 59 -16.36 -9.21 10.23
C PRO A 59 -17.37 -8.24 10.87
N VAL A 60 -17.28 -8.04 12.19
CA VAL A 60 -18.13 -7.13 12.98
C VAL A 60 -17.29 -5.94 13.43
N ALA A 61 -17.79 -4.73 13.18
CA ALA A 61 -17.14 -3.52 13.68
C ALA A 61 -17.49 -3.35 15.16
N VAL A 62 -16.52 -3.57 16.04
CA VAL A 62 -16.69 -3.53 17.51
C VAL A 62 -16.09 -2.28 18.16
N SER A 63 -15.41 -1.44 17.39
CA SER A 63 -14.80 -0.20 17.86
C SER A 63 -14.67 0.82 16.72
N ALA A 64 -14.42 2.08 17.08
CA ALA A 64 -14.03 3.15 16.17
C ALA A 64 -12.68 3.72 16.62
N GLY A 65 -11.67 3.62 15.76
CA GLY A 65 -10.34 4.15 16.02
C GLY A 65 -10.17 5.57 15.49
N VAL A 66 -9.13 6.26 15.97
CA VAL A 66 -8.72 7.57 15.46
C VAL A 66 -7.67 7.37 14.37
N CYS A 67 -7.89 7.97 13.20
CA CYS A 67 -6.92 7.97 12.11
C CYS A 67 -5.84 9.04 12.34
N PRO A 68 -4.63 8.88 11.76
CA PRO A 68 -3.65 9.95 11.75
C PRO A 68 -4.23 11.24 11.15
N ASP A 69 -4.03 12.35 11.85
CA ASP A 69 -4.55 13.68 11.50
C ASP A 69 -3.56 14.53 10.69
N SER A 70 -2.35 14.01 10.44
CA SER A 70 -1.30 14.69 9.70
C SER A 70 -0.58 13.75 8.73
N VAL A 71 -0.11 14.30 7.61
CA VAL A 71 0.65 13.57 6.59
C VAL A 71 1.86 12.84 7.18
N PRO A 72 2.70 13.45 8.04
CA PRO A 72 3.84 12.74 8.62
C PRO A 72 3.44 11.55 9.49
N ALA A 73 2.35 11.69 10.27
CA ALA A 73 1.84 10.60 11.09
C ALA A 73 1.28 9.45 10.24
N PHE A 74 0.53 9.78 9.17
CA PHE A 74 0.02 8.79 8.21
C PHE A 74 1.16 8.03 7.53
N VAL A 75 2.13 8.73 6.94
CA VAL A 75 3.27 8.12 6.25
C VAL A 75 4.11 7.25 7.19
N ASN A 76 4.32 7.70 8.44
CA ASN A 76 5.02 6.91 9.45
C ASN A 76 4.27 5.61 9.79
N GLN A 77 2.94 5.69 9.95
CA GLN A 77 2.11 4.51 10.19
C GLN A 77 2.21 3.51 9.03
N GLN A 78 2.05 3.95 7.78
CA GLN A 78 2.15 3.08 6.60
C GLN A 78 3.55 2.46 6.46
N TYR A 79 4.60 3.26 6.69
CA TYR A 79 5.98 2.78 6.67
C TYR A 79 6.18 1.64 7.68
N ARG A 80 5.67 1.80 8.91
CA ARG A 80 5.79 0.77 9.96
C ARG A 80 5.09 -0.53 9.58
N TRP A 81 3.86 -0.45 9.07
CA TRP A 81 3.10 -1.63 8.67
C TRP A 81 3.78 -2.41 7.53
N CYS A 82 4.34 -1.67 6.57
CA CYS A 82 5.16 -2.26 5.52
C CYS A 82 6.40 -2.93 6.11
N THR A 83 7.20 -2.23 6.91
CA THR A 83 8.43 -2.78 7.52
C THR A 83 8.17 -4.02 8.37
N GLY A 84 7.09 -4.04 9.15
CA GLY A 84 6.70 -5.22 9.94
C GLY A 84 6.31 -6.43 9.08
N SER A 85 5.60 -6.19 7.99
CA SER A 85 5.24 -7.24 7.04
C SER A 85 6.47 -7.79 6.31
N MET A 86 7.39 -6.89 5.91
CA MET A 86 8.68 -7.26 5.32
C MET A 86 9.55 -8.05 6.30
N SER A 87 9.57 -7.68 7.59
CA SER A 87 10.40 -8.37 8.60
C SER A 87 9.95 -9.80 8.82
N LEU A 88 8.63 -10.05 8.83
CA LEU A 88 8.10 -11.41 8.92
C LEU A 88 8.46 -12.22 7.68
N LEU A 89 8.16 -11.73 6.48
CA LEU A 89 8.38 -12.50 5.25
C LEU A 89 9.86 -12.75 4.95
N THR A 90 10.75 -11.84 5.34
CA THR A 90 12.21 -12.03 5.17
C THR A 90 12.83 -12.86 6.28
N SER A 91 12.08 -13.20 7.34
CA SER A 91 12.58 -14.04 8.42
C SER A 91 12.70 -15.51 7.99
N ARG A 92 13.74 -16.20 8.48
CA ARG A 92 13.86 -17.66 8.29
C ARG A 92 12.67 -18.41 8.90
N LYS A 93 12.14 -17.90 10.02
CA LYS A 93 10.99 -18.45 10.74
C LYS A 93 9.77 -18.60 9.84
N PHE A 94 9.47 -17.58 9.02
CA PHE A 94 8.32 -17.64 8.13
C PHE A 94 8.39 -18.81 7.14
N TRP A 95 9.58 -19.07 6.60
CA TRP A 95 9.79 -20.11 5.59
C TRP A 95 9.98 -21.51 6.18
N SER A 96 10.43 -21.62 7.42
CA SER A 96 10.64 -22.90 8.10
C SER A 96 9.35 -23.52 8.64
N VAL A 97 8.35 -22.70 9.00
CA VAL A 97 7.07 -23.19 9.51
C VAL A 97 6.27 -23.86 8.38
N ARG A 98 5.77 -25.07 8.65
CA ARG A 98 4.87 -25.79 7.76
C ARG A 98 3.47 -25.17 7.85
N LEU A 99 3.09 -24.45 6.81
CA LEU A 99 1.75 -23.86 6.65
C LEU A 99 1.08 -24.44 5.40
N PRO A 100 -0.26 -24.54 5.38
CA PRO A 100 -1.00 -24.79 4.15
C PRO A 100 -0.64 -23.76 3.07
N PHE A 101 -0.56 -24.20 1.82
CA PHE A 101 -0.16 -23.33 0.71
C PHE A 101 -1.04 -22.07 0.60
N THR A 102 -2.35 -22.23 0.72
CA THR A 102 -3.32 -21.12 0.65
C THR A 102 -3.15 -20.12 1.81
N THR A 103 -2.89 -20.61 3.03
CA THR A 103 -2.55 -19.79 4.19
C THR A 103 -1.26 -19.00 3.94
N ARG A 104 -0.22 -19.64 3.41
CA ARG A 104 1.05 -18.97 3.07
C ARG A 104 0.83 -17.89 2.01
N LEU A 105 0.02 -18.15 0.99
CA LEU A 105 -0.35 -17.16 -0.02
C LEU A 105 -1.08 -15.95 0.58
N CYS A 106 -1.86 -16.11 1.66
CA CYS A 106 -2.49 -14.99 2.34
C CYS A 106 -1.47 -13.99 2.92
N TYR A 107 -0.37 -14.48 3.50
CA TYR A 107 0.74 -13.63 3.96
C TYR A 107 1.52 -13.04 2.78
N VAL A 108 1.88 -13.85 1.78
CA VAL A 108 2.62 -13.41 0.59
C VAL A 108 1.84 -12.33 -0.18
N SER A 109 0.51 -12.45 -0.30
CA SER A 109 -0.32 -11.43 -0.96
C SER A 109 -0.25 -10.08 -0.25
N GLY A 110 -0.15 -10.05 1.08
CA GLY A 110 0.05 -8.82 1.84
C GLY A 110 1.37 -8.14 1.51
N PHE A 111 2.44 -8.93 1.35
CA PHE A 111 3.74 -8.43 0.90
C PHE A 111 3.70 -7.93 -0.55
N LEU A 112 3.10 -8.70 -1.47
CA LEU A 112 2.98 -8.31 -2.87
C LEU A 112 2.20 -7.01 -3.04
N TYR A 113 1.23 -6.75 -2.16
CA TYR A 113 0.54 -5.46 -2.11
C TYR A 113 1.51 -4.29 -1.82
N TYR A 114 2.39 -4.42 -0.82
CA TYR A 114 3.39 -3.39 -0.51
C TYR A 114 4.37 -3.19 -1.66
N LEU A 115 4.84 -4.28 -2.27
CA LEU A 115 5.73 -4.22 -3.42
C LEU A 115 5.05 -3.56 -4.63
N HIS A 116 3.83 -3.97 -4.95
CA HIS A 116 3.04 -3.40 -6.04
C HIS A 116 2.85 -1.90 -5.85
N THR A 117 2.43 -1.45 -4.67
CA THR A 117 2.17 -0.03 -4.41
C THR A 117 3.44 0.83 -4.41
N ALA A 118 4.56 0.28 -3.95
CA ALA A 118 5.87 0.92 -4.08
C ALA A 118 6.29 1.07 -5.55
N LEU A 119 6.23 -0.01 -6.34
CA LEU A 119 6.60 0.01 -7.76
C LEU A 119 5.66 0.90 -8.59
N PHE A 120 4.36 0.85 -8.30
CA PHE A 120 3.34 1.64 -8.99
C PHE A 120 3.57 3.14 -8.81
N THR A 121 4.14 3.58 -7.68
CA THR A 121 4.53 4.99 -7.45
C THR A 121 5.49 5.51 -8.52
N PHE A 122 6.33 4.63 -9.08
CA PHE A 122 7.26 4.95 -10.15
C PHE A 122 6.68 4.60 -11.54
N ALA A 123 6.12 3.41 -11.70
CA ALA A 123 5.67 2.94 -13.00
C ALA A 123 4.46 3.74 -13.55
N ALA A 124 3.53 4.16 -12.69
CA ALA A 124 2.28 4.78 -13.11
C ALA A 124 2.48 6.04 -13.97
N PRO A 125 3.32 7.04 -13.58
CA PRO A 125 3.55 8.21 -14.43
C PRO A 125 4.48 7.92 -15.63
N LEU A 126 5.34 6.90 -15.55
CA LEU A 126 6.30 6.60 -16.63
C LEU A 126 5.64 6.08 -17.89
N VAL A 127 4.62 5.22 -17.77
CA VAL A 127 3.91 4.65 -18.93
C VAL A 127 3.34 5.75 -19.85
N PRO A 128 2.50 6.69 -19.37
CA PRO A 128 1.94 7.75 -20.21
C PRO A 128 3.00 8.74 -20.69
N VAL A 129 4.00 9.09 -19.87
CA VAL A 129 5.13 9.92 -20.32
C VAL A 129 5.90 9.25 -21.46
N ALA A 130 6.18 7.96 -21.36
CA ALA A 130 6.86 7.20 -22.42
C ALA A 130 6.01 7.14 -23.69
N LEU A 131 4.71 6.92 -23.58
CA LEU A 131 3.80 6.94 -24.74
C LEU A 131 3.77 8.33 -25.41
N LEU A 132 3.68 9.41 -24.63
CA LEU A 132 3.70 10.77 -25.13
C LEU A 132 5.02 11.11 -25.85
N LEU A 133 6.16 10.70 -25.30
CA LEU A 133 7.47 11.07 -25.84
C LEU A 133 7.92 10.15 -26.99
N LEU A 134 7.73 8.84 -26.86
CA LEU A 134 8.32 7.84 -27.75
C LEU A 134 7.34 7.29 -28.79
N SER A 135 6.05 7.25 -28.50
CA SER A 135 5.06 6.58 -29.37
C SER A 135 3.68 7.25 -29.33
N PRO A 136 3.59 8.57 -29.64
CA PRO A 136 2.34 9.32 -29.52
C PRO A 136 1.23 8.78 -30.43
N GLY A 137 1.57 8.09 -31.52
CA GLY A 137 0.59 7.47 -32.42
C GLY A 137 -0.25 6.35 -31.77
N LEU A 138 0.18 5.80 -30.63
CA LEU A 138 -0.61 4.82 -29.86
C LEU A 138 -1.68 5.49 -28.99
N LEU A 139 -1.59 6.80 -28.78
CA LEU A 139 -2.54 7.60 -28.00
C LEU A 139 -3.69 8.13 -28.87
N ARG A 140 -3.92 7.55 -30.05
CA ARG A 140 -5.08 7.92 -30.86
C ARG A 140 -6.39 7.63 -30.14
N ALA A 141 -7.42 8.40 -30.44
CA ALA A 141 -8.72 8.30 -29.78
C ALA A 141 -9.30 6.87 -29.83
N ALA A 142 -9.19 6.18 -30.97
CA ALA A 142 -9.78 4.85 -31.16
C ALA A 142 -9.21 3.76 -30.20
N PRO A 143 -7.88 3.55 -30.08
CA PRO A 143 -7.32 2.67 -29.06
C PRO A 143 -7.65 3.09 -27.63
N ILE A 144 -7.65 4.40 -27.35
CA ILE A 144 -7.93 4.93 -26.02
C ILE A 144 -9.36 4.63 -25.57
N LEU A 145 -10.33 4.57 -26.49
CA LEU A 145 -11.71 4.19 -26.16
C LEU A 145 -11.81 2.79 -25.52
N LEU A 146 -10.86 1.89 -25.79
CA LEU A 146 -10.79 0.57 -25.14
C LEU A 146 -10.48 0.66 -23.64
N LEU A 147 -9.93 1.77 -23.16
CA LEU A 147 -9.66 2.02 -21.75
C LEU A 147 -10.89 2.53 -20.99
N VAL A 148 -11.92 3.02 -21.70
CA VAL A 148 -13.13 3.60 -21.08
C VAL A 148 -13.80 2.64 -20.10
N PRO A 149 -14.00 1.34 -20.38
CA PRO A 149 -14.54 0.41 -19.39
C PRO A 149 -13.70 0.34 -18.11
N GLY A 150 -12.38 0.37 -18.24
CA GLY A 150 -11.45 0.39 -17.10
C GLY A 150 -11.54 1.68 -16.29
N ILE A 151 -11.66 2.83 -16.98
CA ILE A 151 -11.85 4.15 -16.34
C ILE A 151 -13.19 4.20 -15.62
N VAL A 152 -14.28 3.75 -16.24
CA VAL A 152 -15.61 3.68 -15.63
C VAL A 152 -15.59 2.76 -14.41
N TYR A 153 -14.94 1.60 -14.52
CA TYR A 153 -14.77 0.71 -13.36
C TYR A 153 -14.01 1.41 -12.23
N ALA A 154 -12.87 2.06 -12.53
CA ALA A 154 -12.02 2.69 -11.52
C ALA A 154 -12.64 3.95 -10.89
N MET A 155 -13.41 4.74 -11.66
CA MET A 155 -13.93 6.04 -11.26
C MET A 155 -15.40 6.03 -10.82
N LEU A 156 -16.16 4.98 -11.17
CA LEU A 156 -17.56 4.85 -10.80
C LEU A 156 -17.81 3.59 -9.98
N VAL A 157 -17.56 2.41 -10.55
CA VAL A 157 -17.92 1.12 -9.91
C VAL A 157 -17.14 0.90 -8.61
N PHE A 158 -15.83 1.12 -8.63
CA PHE A 158 -14.96 0.92 -7.48
C PHE A 158 -15.32 1.88 -6.32
N PRO A 159 -15.48 3.20 -6.54
CA PRO A 159 -16.05 4.12 -5.55
C PRO A 159 -17.38 3.67 -4.96
N LEU A 160 -18.34 3.27 -5.79
CA LEU A 160 -19.69 2.84 -5.35
C LEU A 160 -19.66 1.57 -4.48
N TRP A 161 -18.63 0.75 -4.62
CA TRP A 161 -18.45 -0.43 -3.76
C TRP A 161 -17.98 -0.09 -2.34
N HIS A 162 -17.51 1.14 -2.09
CA HIS A 162 -17.07 1.57 -0.77
C HIS A 162 -18.22 2.15 0.04
N ARG A 163 -18.24 1.88 1.35
CA ARG A 163 -19.18 2.50 2.29
C ARG A 163 -18.81 3.93 2.70
N ALA A 164 -17.64 4.40 2.29
CA ALA A 164 -17.13 5.72 2.58
C ALA A 164 -17.00 6.51 1.28
N PRO A 165 -17.18 7.84 1.31
CA PRO A 165 -17.05 8.67 0.11
C PRO A 165 -15.64 8.53 -0.46
N TYR A 166 -15.56 8.15 -1.73
CA TYR A 166 -14.30 7.96 -2.43
C TYR A 166 -13.99 9.23 -3.24
N ARG A 167 -13.29 10.16 -2.59
CA ARG A 167 -12.97 11.49 -3.12
C ARG A 167 -11.48 11.59 -3.51
N LEU A 168 -11.05 12.78 -3.95
CA LEU A 168 -9.64 13.06 -4.29
C LEU A 168 -8.68 12.77 -3.13
N GLU A 169 -9.13 12.91 -1.88
CA GLU A 169 -8.35 12.60 -0.68
C GLU A 169 -7.95 11.12 -0.62
N ALA A 170 -8.75 10.20 -1.18
CA ALA A 170 -8.40 8.79 -1.25
C ALA A 170 -7.26 8.54 -2.25
N TRP A 171 -7.22 9.29 -3.35
CA TRP A 171 -6.13 9.26 -4.33
C TRP A 171 -4.85 9.86 -3.75
N ALA A 172 -4.96 10.98 -3.03
CA ALA A 172 -3.85 11.57 -2.31
C ALA A 172 -3.27 10.58 -1.28
N ALA A 173 -4.11 9.93 -0.49
CA ALA A 173 -3.69 8.89 0.45
C ALA A 173 -2.98 7.73 -0.23
N ARG A 174 -3.41 7.35 -1.44
CA ARG A 174 -2.78 6.32 -2.26
C ARG A 174 -1.38 6.69 -2.73
N MET A 175 -1.18 7.91 -3.19
CA MET A 175 0.17 8.40 -3.50
C MET A 175 1.05 8.45 -2.25
N MET A 176 0.51 8.89 -1.11
CA MET A 176 1.25 9.00 0.14
C MET A 176 1.72 7.63 0.68
N TYR A 177 0.83 6.62 0.71
CA TYR A 177 1.24 5.28 1.17
C TYR A 177 2.22 4.62 0.19
N GLY A 178 2.12 4.91 -1.11
CA GLY A 178 3.04 4.37 -2.12
C GLY A 178 4.49 4.75 -1.84
N TRP A 179 4.72 6.04 -1.53
CA TRP A 179 6.01 6.53 -1.06
C TRP A 179 6.45 5.91 0.27
N ALA A 180 5.53 5.76 1.22
CA ALA A 180 5.83 5.12 2.50
C ALA A 180 6.35 3.68 2.30
N HIS A 181 5.72 2.91 1.39
CA HIS A 181 6.10 1.54 1.06
C HIS A 181 7.42 1.47 0.29
N ALA A 182 7.63 2.35 -0.71
CA ALA A 182 8.88 2.42 -1.45
C ALA A 182 10.07 2.64 -0.52
N PHE A 183 9.92 3.57 0.42
CA PHE A 183 10.93 3.87 1.42
C PHE A 183 11.12 2.75 2.45
N ALA A 184 10.05 2.11 2.92
CA ALA A 184 10.13 0.97 3.82
C ALA A 184 10.87 -0.21 3.18
N ILE A 185 10.55 -0.54 1.93
CA ILE A 185 11.21 -1.61 1.17
C ILE A 185 12.68 -1.26 0.92
N TRP A 186 12.97 -0.03 0.50
CA TRP A 186 14.34 0.44 0.29
C TRP A 186 15.22 0.31 1.54
N ASP A 187 14.70 0.80 2.67
CA ASP A 187 15.42 0.73 3.94
C ASP A 187 15.58 -0.73 4.42
N ALA A 188 14.57 -1.57 4.20
CA ALA A 188 14.62 -3.00 4.51
C ALA A 188 15.68 -3.74 3.69
N VAL A 189 15.81 -3.45 2.39
CA VAL A 189 16.85 -4.02 1.50
C VAL A 189 18.25 -3.56 1.94
N ARG A 190 18.40 -2.34 2.45
CA ARG A 190 19.68 -1.81 2.97
C ARG A 190 20.02 -2.28 4.38
N GLY A 191 19.17 -3.09 5.02
CA GLY A 191 19.34 -3.50 6.42
C GLY A 191 19.18 -2.34 7.42
N GLN A 192 18.73 -1.16 6.99
CA GLN A 192 18.55 0.03 7.82
C GLN A 192 17.11 0.11 8.34
N ARG A 193 16.66 -0.93 9.04
CA ARG A 193 15.31 -0.95 9.63
C ARG A 193 15.26 0.08 10.76
N GLN A 194 14.47 1.14 10.55
CA GLN A 194 14.38 2.25 11.48
C GLN A 194 13.56 1.86 12.72
N GLN A 195 14.00 2.33 13.89
CA GLN A 195 13.36 2.02 15.18
C GLN A 195 11.89 2.45 15.27
N TRP A 196 11.13 1.75 16.10
CA TRP A 196 9.70 2.00 16.35
C TRP A 196 9.47 3.45 16.81
N ARG A 197 8.47 4.12 16.22
CA ARG A 197 8.00 5.44 16.68
C ARG A 197 6.48 5.48 16.77
N PRO A 198 5.89 5.97 17.87
CA PRO A 198 4.44 6.00 18.03
C PRO A 198 3.79 6.98 17.06
N THR A 199 2.56 6.67 16.66
CA THR A 199 1.73 7.57 15.84
C THR A 199 1.19 8.66 16.77
N GLY A 200 1.45 9.94 16.47
CA GLY A 200 0.99 11.07 17.29
C GLY A 200 2.02 11.69 18.26
N ALA A 201 3.24 11.15 18.35
CA ALA A 201 4.30 11.81 19.11
C ALA A 201 4.83 13.05 18.36
N ASN A 202 4.73 14.22 19.00
CA ASN A 202 5.11 15.53 18.46
C ASN A 202 6.63 15.72 18.24
N THR A 203 7.44 14.68 18.40
CA THR A 203 8.91 14.72 18.28
C THR A 203 9.39 14.55 16.84
N ALA A 204 8.77 15.28 15.91
CA ALA A 204 9.12 15.27 14.49
C ALA A 204 10.50 15.92 14.23
N LYS A 205 11.59 15.21 14.55
CA LYS A 205 12.90 15.47 13.92
C LYS A 205 12.79 15.07 12.44
N GLY A 206 12.78 16.09 11.58
CA GLY A 206 12.21 16.13 10.22
C GLY A 206 12.86 15.30 9.10
N GLY A 207 13.71 14.30 9.38
CA GLY A 207 14.39 13.54 8.33
C GLY A 207 13.46 12.72 7.42
N ARG A 208 12.50 11.97 7.99
CA ARG A 208 11.56 11.12 7.23
C ARG A 208 10.56 11.93 6.42
N THR A 209 9.97 12.94 7.06
CA THR A 209 9.05 13.88 6.41
C THR A 209 9.75 14.59 5.26
N ARG A 210 11.00 15.02 5.44
CA ARG A 210 11.80 15.61 4.37
C ARG A 210 12.00 14.64 3.22
N ARG A 211 12.50 13.42 3.46
CA ARG A 211 12.72 12.42 2.39
C ARG A 211 11.43 12.11 1.62
N PHE A 212 10.30 12.00 2.34
CA PHE A 212 8.98 11.86 1.74
C PHE A 212 8.66 13.01 0.78
N TRP A 213 8.80 14.26 1.22
CA TRP A 213 8.53 15.43 0.37
C TRP A 213 9.49 15.56 -0.82
N TRP A 214 10.75 15.18 -0.66
CA TRP A 214 11.70 15.11 -1.78
C TRP A 214 11.25 14.13 -2.85
N GLY A 215 10.80 12.93 -2.46
CA GLY A 215 10.21 11.97 -3.39
C GLY A 215 8.94 12.51 -4.04
N MET A 216 8.01 13.01 -3.23
CA MET A 216 6.72 13.53 -3.68
C MET A 216 6.87 14.68 -4.67
N TRP A 217 7.66 15.71 -4.36
CA TRP A 217 7.85 16.85 -5.25
C TRP A 217 8.80 16.55 -6.39
N GLY A 218 9.92 15.89 -6.12
CA GLY A 218 10.94 15.60 -7.14
C GLY A 218 10.42 14.64 -8.21
N TRP A 219 9.89 13.50 -7.79
CA TRP A 219 9.40 12.48 -8.72
C TRP A 219 7.94 12.67 -9.07
N SER A 220 7.00 12.66 -8.10
CA SER A 220 5.58 12.74 -8.45
C SER A 220 5.22 14.10 -9.06
N GLY A 221 5.73 15.21 -8.50
CA GLY A 221 5.58 16.54 -9.07
C GLY A 221 6.32 16.70 -10.41
N GLY A 222 7.59 16.28 -10.48
CA GLY A 222 8.38 16.39 -11.70
C GLY A 222 7.81 15.58 -12.86
N THR A 223 7.37 14.33 -12.62
CA THR A 223 6.75 13.50 -13.65
C THR A 223 5.37 13.98 -14.04
N ALA A 224 4.58 14.56 -13.13
CA ALA A 224 3.31 15.21 -13.48
C ALA A 224 3.53 16.43 -14.38
N ALA A 225 4.50 17.29 -14.06
CA ALA A 225 4.86 18.44 -14.88
C ALA A 225 5.35 18.00 -16.28
N LEU A 226 6.17 16.95 -16.35
CA LEU A 226 6.64 16.38 -17.61
C LEU A 226 5.48 15.78 -18.42
N TRP A 227 4.56 15.06 -17.77
CA TRP A 227 3.38 14.50 -18.41
C TRP A 227 2.52 15.62 -19.01
N VAL A 228 2.09 16.58 -18.21
CA VAL A 228 1.24 17.70 -18.67
C VAL A 228 1.95 18.48 -19.78
N GLY A 229 3.23 18.80 -19.60
CA GLY A 229 4.02 19.50 -20.61
C GLY A 229 4.13 18.73 -21.93
N ALA A 230 4.41 17.43 -21.86
CA ALA A 230 4.48 16.57 -23.05
C ALA A 230 3.12 16.43 -23.74
N ALA A 231 2.03 16.29 -22.97
CA ALA A 231 0.67 16.22 -23.51
C ALA A 231 0.28 17.53 -24.21
N LEU A 232 0.57 18.69 -23.61
CA LEU A 232 0.34 19.99 -24.24
C LEU A 232 1.17 20.18 -25.50
N TRP A 233 2.45 19.79 -25.47
CA TRP A 233 3.31 19.85 -26.64
C TRP A 233 2.80 18.96 -27.78
N ARG A 234 2.32 17.74 -27.47
CA ARG A 234 1.70 16.86 -28.47
C ARG A 234 0.39 17.41 -29.00
N ALA A 235 -0.47 17.95 -28.15
CA ALA A 235 -1.71 18.59 -28.59
C ALA A 235 -1.48 19.82 -29.49
N ALA A 236 -0.36 20.53 -29.31
CA ALA A 236 0.01 21.67 -30.15
C ALA A 236 0.67 21.28 -31.49
N THR A 237 1.26 20.09 -31.58
CA THR A 237 2.03 19.63 -32.75
C THR A 237 1.34 18.53 -33.57
N LEU A 238 0.33 17.87 -32.98
CA LEU A 238 -0.47 16.80 -33.56
C LEU A 238 -1.96 17.11 -33.34
N ASP A 239 -2.84 16.13 -33.60
CA ASP A 239 -4.27 16.30 -33.34
C ASP A 239 -4.55 16.40 -31.83
N ALA A 240 -5.02 17.56 -31.38
CA ALA A 240 -5.33 17.82 -29.98
C ALA A 240 -6.37 16.86 -29.40
N ALA A 241 -7.30 16.34 -30.21
CA ALA A 241 -8.36 15.45 -29.74
C ALA A 241 -7.80 14.13 -29.18
N ASP A 242 -6.70 13.63 -29.77
CA ASP A 242 -6.05 12.39 -29.34
C ASP A 242 -5.45 12.50 -27.93
N PHE A 243 -5.02 13.69 -27.52
CA PHE A 243 -4.31 13.89 -26.25
C PHE A 243 -5.20 14.43 -25.12
N ALA A 244 -6.44 14.79 -25.40
CA ALA A 244 -7.36 15.40 -24.43
C ALA A 244 -7.59 14.52 -23.18
N LEU A 245 -7.80 13.21 -23.37
CA LEU A 245 -8.00 12.29 -22.24
C LEU A 245 -6.72 12.13 -21.40
N VAL A 246 -5.57 12.00 -22.07
CA VAL A 246 -4.27 11.83 -21.41
C VAL A 246 -3.90 13.08 -20.61
N LEU A 247 -4.20 14.26 -21.14
CA LEU A 247 -4.03 15.54 -20.45
C LEU A 247 -4.94 15.64 -19.21
N GLY A 248 -6.23 15.29 -19.35
CA GLY A 248 -7.19 15.32 -18.25
C GLY A 248 -6.93 14.28 -17.15
N SER A 249 -6.24 13.19 -17.47
CA SER A 249 -5.87 12.13 -16.51
C SER A 249 -4.52 12.35 -15.80
N GLY A 250 -3.72 13.33 -16.25
CA GLY A 250 -2.42 13.67 -15.67
C GLY A 250 -2.48 14.75 -14.57
N LEU A 251 -3.67 15.30 -14.31
CA LEU A 251 -4.00 16.26 -13.25
C LEU A 251 -4.67 15.54 -12.07
#